data_AF-A0A067YJU2-F1
#
_entry.id   AF-A0A067YJU2-F1
#
_cell.length_a   1.000
_cell.length_b   1.000
_cell.length_c   1.000
_cell.angle_alpha   90.00
_cell.angle_beta   90.00
_cell.angle_gamma   90.00
#
_symmetry.space_group_name_H-M   'P 1'
#
loop_
_entity.id
_entity.type
_entity.pdbx_description
1 polymer ?
#
loop_
_entity_poly.entity_id
_entity_poly.type
_entity_poly.pdbx_seq_one_letter_code
_entity_poly.pdbx_strand_id
1 'polypeptide(L)'
;GKKRLDLAGPLMAQVFRLKFTQLVKDMRNYLHRCVEQGRDFNVNLGVKNTIITTGLRYCLATGNWGDQKKAASAKAGVSQVLNRYTYASTLSHLRRTNTPIGRDGKIAKPRQL
;
A
#
# COMPACT_ATOMS: atom_id res chain seq x y z
N GLY A 1 18.71 -11.40 -17.53
CA GLY A 1 17.94 -10.69 -16.49
C GLY A 1 16.56 -10.34 -17.00
N LYS A 2 15.52 -11.05 -16.55
CA LYS A 2 14.10 -10.77 -16.89
C LYS A 2 13.28 -10.27 -15.68
N LYS A 3 13.88 -10.21 -14.49
CA LYS A 3 13.22 -9.78 -13.25
C LYS A 3 13.35 -8.26 -13.08
N ARG A 4 12.34 -7.64 -12.49
CA ARG A 4 12.30 -6.20 -12.16
C ARG A 4 12.24 -6.03 -10.64
N LEU A 5 12.79 -4.92 -10.14
CA LEU A 5 12.71 -4.54 -8.74
C LEU A 5 11.71 -3.41 -8.55
N ASP A 6 10.66 -3.68 -7.79
CA ASP A 6 9.72 -2.65 -7.34
C ASP A 6 10.33 -1.93 -6.13
N LEU A 7 10.83 -0.71 -6.34
CA LEU A 7 11.35 0.17 -5.28
C LEU A 7 10.22 1.00 -4.65
N ALA A 8 10.58 1.94 -3.77
CA ALA A 8 9.63 2.79 -3.06
C ALA A 8 8.64 3.53 -3.98
N GLY A 9 9.08 4.01 -5.16
CA GLY A 9 8.23 4.74 -6.11
C GLY A 9 7.05 3.91 -6.64
N PRO A 10 7.29 2.82 -7.38
CA PRO A 10 6.22 1.95 -7.89
C PRO A 10 5.30 1.41 -6.79
N LEU A 11 5.86 1.06 -5.62
CA LEU A 11 5.09 0.60 -4.48
C LEU A 11 4.15 1.70 -3.98
N MET A 12 4.67 2.90 -3.67
CA MET A 12 3.84 4.01 -3.17
C MET A 12 2.76 4.44 -4.16
N ALA A 13 3.07 4.44 -5.46
CA ALA A 13 2.11 4.72 -6.52
C ALA A 13 0.94 3.71 -6.50
N GLN A 14 1.21 2.43 -6.24
CA GLN A 14 0.18 1.40 -6.13
C GLN A 14 -0.80 1.69 -4.98
N VAL A 15 -0.29 2.04 -3.79
CA VAL A 15 -1.14 2.34 -2.62
C VAL A 15 -1.93 3.62 -2.84
N PHE A 16 -1.27 4.66 -3.37
CA PHE A 16 -1.92 5.92 -3.68
C PHE A 16 -3.08 5.72 -4.65
N ARG A 17 -2.86 5.00 -5.76
CA ARG A 17 -3.91 4.69 -6.73
C ARG A 17 -5.11 4.00 -6.09
N LEU A 18 -4.86 3.03 -5.19
CA LEU A 18 -5.93 2.30 -4.51
C LEU A 18 -6.78 3.22 -3.62
N LYS A 19 -6.13 4.06 -2.81
CA LYS A 19 -6.84 4.98 -1.90
C LYS A 19 -7.50 6.13 -2.63
N PHE A 20 -6.90 6.62 -3.71
CA PHE A 20 -7.51 7.63 -4.57
C PHE A 20 -8.76 7.10 -5.30
N THR A 21 -8.71 5.87 -5.81
CA THR A 21 -9.90 5.22 -6.41
C THR A 21 -11.04 5.10 -5.39
N GLN A 22 -10.71 4.76 -4.14
CA GLN A 22 -11.69 4.71 -3.04
C GLN A 22 -12.29 6.11 -2.75
N LEU A 23 -11.47 7.15 -2.71
CA LEU A 23 -11.92 8.54 -2.52
C LEU A 23 -12.91 8.97 -3.60
N VAL A 24 -12.60 8.73 -4.88
CA VAL A 24 -13.48 9.07 -6.02
C VAL A 24 -14.81 8.33 -5.91
N LYS A 25 -14.79 7.04 -5.51
CA LYS A 25 -16.01 6.25 -5.33
C LYS A 25 -16.89 6.81 -4.21
N ASP A 26 -16.29 7.17 -3.08
CA ASP A 26 -17.02 7.74 -1.93
C ASP A 26 -17.60 9.12 -2.26
N MET A 27 -16.86 9.96 -2.99
CA MET A 27 -17.34 11.26 -3.46
C MET A 27 -18.52 11.12 -4.42
N ARG A 28 -18.46 10.16 -5.36
CA ARG A 28 -19.57 9.86 -6.28
C ARG A 28 -20.82 9.40 -5.52
N ASN A 29 -20.66 8.54 -4.52
CA ASN A 29 -21.78 8.09 -3.70
C ASN A 29 -22.40 9.23 -2.89
N TYR A 30 -21.59 10.17 -2.40
CA TYR A 30 -22.08 11.36 -1.71
C TYR A 30 -22.87 12.28 -2.67
N LEU A 31 -22.36 12.51 -3.88
CA LEU A 31 -23.04 13.29 -4.90
C LEU A 31 -24.43 12.72 -5.22
N HIS A 32 -24.52 11.40 -5.45
CA HIS A 32 -25.81 10.73 -5.72
C HIS A 32 -26.83 10.98 -4.61
N ARG A 33 -26.41 10.88 -3.33
CA ARG A 33 -27.30 11.14 -2.19
C ARG A 33 -27.74 12.60 -2.09
N CYS A 34 -26.86 13.56 -2.41
CA CYS A 34 -27.21 14.97 -2.44
C CYS A 34 -28.30 15.22 -3.50
N VAL A 35 -28.15 14.65 -4.69
CA VAL A 35 -29.12 14.77 -5.79
C VAL A 35 -30.46 14.14 -5.41
N GLU A 36 -30.46 12.92 -4.85
CA GLU A 36 -31.70 12.23 -4.40
C GLU A 36 -32.45 13.01 -3.31
N GLN A 37 -31.73 13.72 -2.44
CA GLN A 37 -32.31 14.50 -1.34
C GLN A 37 -32.62 15.95 -1.73
N GLY A 38 -32.32 16.38 -2.96
CA GLY A 38 -32.46 17.77 -3.38
C GLY A 38 -31.58 18.75 -2.57
N ARG A 39 -30.45 18.28 -2.03
CA ARG A 39 -29.51 19.09 -1.25
C ARG A 39 -28.34 19.55 -2.10
N ASP A 40 -27.86 20.77 -1.82
CA ASP A 40 -26.66 21.30 -2.47
C ASP A 40 -25.42 20.45 -2.19
N PHE A 41 -24.63 20.22 -3.23
CA PHE A 41 -23.40 19.46 -3.12
C PHE A 41 -22.28 20.34 -2.56
N ASN A 42 -21.81 20.01 -1.36
CA ASN A 42 -20.67 20.66 -0.76
C ASN A 42 -19.39 19.82 -0.94
N VAL A 43 -18.46 20.33 -1.74
CA VAL A 43 -17.18 19.67 -2.04
C VAL A 43 -16.38 19.35 -0.78
N ASN A 44 -16.34 20.27 0.19
CA ASN A 44 -15.58 20.08 1.43
C ASN A 44 -16.12 18.92 2.28
N LEU A 45 -17.44 18.69 2.24
CA LEU A 45 -18.09 17.56 2.90
C LEU A 45 -17.93 16.25 2.10
N GLY A 46 -17.87 16.35 0.77
CA GLY A 46 -17.69 15.19 -0.11
C GLY A 46 -16.28 14.61 -0.11
N VAL A 47 -15.25 15.43 0.10
CA VAL A 47 -13.85 15.00 0.08
C VAL A 47 -13.41 14.53 1.47
N LYS A 48 -13.34 13.22 1.65
CA LYS A 48 -12.85 12.59 2.89
C LYS A 48 -11.32 12.40 2.87
N ASN A 49 -10.58 13.38 3.38
CA ASN A 49 -9.12 13.35 3.49
C ASN A 49 -8.55 12.16 4.32
N THR A 50 -9.36 11.60 5.22
CA THR A 50 -8.99 10.46 6.08
C THR A 50 -8.72 9.19 5.29
N ILE A 51 -9.34 9.02 4.12
CA ILE A 51 -9.15 7.82 3.26
C ILE A 51 -7.69 7.67 2.85
N ILE A 52 -7.07 8.76 2.40
CA ILE A 52 -5.67 8.77 1.96
C ILE A 52 -4.74 8.75 3.17
N THR A 53 -4.96 9.65 4.13
CA THR A 53 -4.06 9.84 5.28
C THR A 53 -3.95 8.58 6.13
N THR A 54 -5.08 8.03 6.56
CA THR A 54 -5.11 6.82 7.39
C THR A 54 -4.71 5.59 6.57
N GLY A 55 -5.10 5.53 5.29
CA GLY A 55 -4.73 4.45 4.39
C GLY A 55 -3.21 4.31 4.21
N LEU A 56 -2.52 5.42 3.94
CA LEU A 56 -1.07 5.44 3.80
C LEU A 56 -0.38 5.13 5.14
N ARG A 57 -0.82 5.75 6.24
CA ARG A 57 -0.27 5.50 7.58
C ARG A 57 -0.34 4.00 7.94
N TYR A 58 -1.48 3.36 7.69
CA TYR A 58 -1.65 1.92 7.95
C TYR A 58 -0.69 1.04 7.14
N CYS A 59 -0.59 1.26 5.83
CA CYS A 59 0.29 0.46 4.97
C CYS A 59 1.77 0.61 5.35
N LEU A 60 2.20 1.82 5.71
CA LEU A 60 3.57 2.10 6.14
C LEU A 60 3.87 1.54 7.53
N ALA A 61 2.94 1.62 8.47
CA ALA A 61 3.15 1.15 9.84
C ALA A 61 3.14 -0.37 9.96
N THR A 62 2.25 -1.05 9.22
CA THR A 62 2.06 -2.51 9.34
C THR A 62 2.84 -3.31 8.32
N GLY A 63 3.27 -2.67 7.22
CA GLY A 63 3.88 -3.37 6.09
C GLY A 63 2.90 -4.20 5.27
N ASN A 64 1.58 -4.03 5.47
CA ASN A 64 0.53 -4.63 4.64
C ASN A 64 0.15 -3.70 3.48
N TRP A 65 0.49 -4.10 2.26
CA TRP A 65 0.29 -3.32 1.04
C TRP A 65 -0.87 -3.91 0.23
N GLY A 66 -2.06 -3.34 0.42
CA GLY A 66 -3.29 -3.78 -0.24
C GLY A 66 -4.54 -3.35 0.49
N ASP A 67 -5.69 -3.84 0.04
CA ASP A 67 -6.95 -3.66 0.74
C ASP A 67 -7.02 -4.65 1.91
N GLN A 68 -7.34 -4.15 3.11
CA GLN A 68 -7.48 -4.98 4.30
C GLN A 68 -8.58 -6.03 4.14
N LYS A 69 -9.60 -5.74 3.32
CA LYS A 69 -10.66 -6.68 2.96
C LYS A 69 -10.21 -7.82 2.03
N LYS A 70 -9.04 -7.66 1.39
CA LYS A 70 -8.42 -8.65 0.49
C LYS A 70 -7.04 -9.06 1.03
N ALA A 71 -6.94 -9.30 2.33
CA ALA A 71 -5.68 -9.58 3.03
C ALA A 71 -4.90 -10.75 2.42
N ALA A 72 -5.58 -11.78 1.90
CA ALA A 72 -4.93 -12.95 1.31
C ALA A 72 -4.12 -12.65 0.02
N SER A 73 -4.42 -11.57 -0.69
CA SER A 73 -3.69 -11.15 -1.90
C SER A 73 -2.82 -9.90 -1.68
N ALA A 74 -2.81 -9.36 -0.47
CA ALA A 74 -2.00 -8.21 -0.11
C ALA A 74 -0.53 -8.61 0.04
N LYS A 75 0.38 -7.77 -0.45
CA LYS A 75 1.82 -7.94 -0.23
C LYS A 75 2.10 -7.63 1.24
N ALA A 76 2.53 -8.62 2.02
CA ALA A 76 2.88 -8.45 3.43
C ALA A 76 4.39 -8.23 3.64
N GLY A 77 4.77 -7.49 4.67
CA GLY A 77 6.15 -7.32 5.12
C GLY A 77 7.02 -6.40 4.24
N VAL A 78 6.40 -5.52 3.44
CA VAL A 78 7.11 -4.59 2.56
C VAL A 78 7.71 -3.42 3.33
N SER A 79 6.98 -2.87 4.30
CA SER A 79 7.52 -1.88 5.25
C SER A 79 8.00 -2.58 6.51
N GLN A 80 9.18 -2.22 7.01
CA GLN A 80 9.82 -2.81 8.17
C GLN A 80 10.43 -1.72 9.04
N VAL A 81 10.50 -1.95 10.35
CA VAL A 81 11.19 -1.05 11.27
C VAL A 81 12.69 -1.07 10.97
N LEU A 82 13.29 0.10 10.75
CA LEU A 82 14.70 0.24 10.41
C LEU A 82 15.61 -0.36 11.49
N ASN A 83 16.58 -1.15 11.06
CA ASN A 83 17.59 -1.74 11.95
C ASN A 83 18.68 -0.70 12.25
N ARG A 84 18.88 -0.42 13.54
CA ARG A 84 19.79 0.61 14.06
C ARG A 84 20.89 0.06 14.99
N TYR A 85 21.21 -1.24 14.91
CA TYR A 85 22.25 -1.82 15.76
C TYR A 85 23.66 -1.29 15.45
N THR A 86 23.99 -1.13 14.17
CA THR A 86 25.27 -0.54 13.72
C THR A 86 25.03 0.25 12.43
N TYR A 87 25.95 1.17 12.11
CA TYR A 87 25.89 1.91 10.83
C TYR A 87 25.84 0.97 9.61
N ALA A 88 26.65 -0.09 9.63
CA ALA A 88 26.65 -1.13 8.60
C ALA A 88 25.29 -1.85 8.51
N SER A 89 24.66 -2.13 9.65
CA SER A 89 23.33 -2.75 9.71
C SER A 89 22.25 -1.85 9.07
N THR A 90 22.29 -0.54 9.35
CA THR A 90 21.37 0.42 8.75
C THR A 90 21.53 0.50 7.23
N LEU A 91 22.77 0.61 6.73
CA LEU A 91 23.03 0.65 5.29
C LEU A 91 22.63 -0.64 4.57
N SER A 92 22.92 -1.79 5.18
CA SER A 92 22.51 -3.09 4.64
C SER A 92 20.98 -3.17 4.57
N HIS A 93 20.27 -2.75 5.62
CA HIS A 93 18.81 -2.77 5.67
C HIS A 93 18.19 -1.98 4.51
N LEU A 94 18.66 -0.76 4.24
CA LEU A 94 18.12 0.11 3.18
C LEU A 94 18.29 -0.45 1.76
N ARG A 95 19.20 -1.40 1.54
CA ARG A 95 19.49 -1.99 0.22
C ARG A 95 18.81 -3.35 0.02
N ARG A 96 18.06 -3.85 1.00
CA ARG A 96 17.41 -5.16 0.92
C ARG A 96 16.28 -5.15 -0.12
N THR A 97 16.16 -6.27 -0.83
CA THR A 97 15.05 -6.54 -1.74
C THR A 97 14.42 -7.89 -1.38
N ASN A 98 13.10 -7.95 -1.30
CA ASN A 98 12.39 -9.18 -0.98
C ASN A 98 11.94 -9.89 -2.26
N THR A 99 12.11 -11.21 -2.30
CA THR A 99 11.47 -12.05 -3.33
C THR A 99 10.18 -12.62 -2.74
N PRO A 100 9.00 -12.34 -3.31
CA PRO A 100 7.72 -12.86 -2.80
C PRO A 100 7.63 -14.35 -3.14
N ILE A 101 8.22 -15.20 -2.29
CA ILE A 101 8.14 -16.66 -2.38
C ILE A 101 7.31 -17.15 -1.20
N GLY A 102 6.35 -18.04 -1.47
CA GLY A 102 5.58 -18.71 -0.42
C GLY A 102 6.50 -19.44 0.56
N ARG A 103 6.23 -19.32 1.86
CA ARG A 103 7.07 -19.90 2.91
C ARG A 103 7.02 -21.43 2.94
N ASP A 104 6.01 -22.03 2.31
CA ASP A 104 5.73 -23.47 2.37
C ASP A 104 6.45 -24.30 1.30
N GLY A 105 7.03 -23.66 0.27
CA GLY A 105 7.68 -24.35 -0.84
C GLY A 105 9.20 -24.46 -0.68
N LYS A 106 9.74 -25.68 -0.63
CA LYS A 106 11.19 -25.97 -0.81
C LYS A 106 11.60 -25.85 -2.28
N ILE A 107 11.32 -24.70 -2.91
CA ILE A 107 11.75 -24.44 -4.29
C ILE A 107 13.20 -23.97 -4.27
N ALA A 108 14.11 -24.79 -4.80
CA ALA A 108 15.55 -24.53 -4.75
C ALA A 108 16.04 -23.49 -5.77
N LYS A 109 15.53 -23.53 -7.01
CA LYS A 109 16.05 -22.72 -8.14
C LYS A 109 16.12 -21.20 -7.89
N PRO A 110 15.14 -20.54 -7.23
CA PRO A 110 15.24 -19.11 -6.92
C PRO A 110 16.23 -18.75 -5.80
N ARG A 111 16.71 -19.74 -5.03
CA ARG A 111 17.63 -19.57 -3.89
C ARG A 111 19.08 -19.90 -4.25
N GLN A 112 19.31 -20.56 -5.38
CA GLN A 112 20.64 -20.87 -5.89
C GLN A 112 21.28 -19.60 -6.48
N LEU A 113 22.56 -19.41 -6.20
CA LEU A 113 23.41 -18.34 -6.74
C LEU A 113 23.98 -18.77 -8.10
#